data_AF-A0A0G4GFI5-F1
#
_entry.id   AF-A0A0G4GFI5-F1
#
_cell.length_a   1.000
_cell.length_b   1.000
_cell.length_c   1.000
_cell.angle_alpha   90.00
_cell.angle_beta   90.00
_cell.angle_gamma   90.00
#
_symmetry.space_group_name_H-M   'P 1'
#
loop_
_entity.id
_entity.type
_entity.pdbx_description
1 polymer ?
#
loop_
_entity_poly.entity_id
_entity_poly.type
_entity_poly.pdbx_seq_one_letter_code
_entity_poly.pdbx_strand_id
1 'polypeptide(L)'
;MPTQVLVLSGRSGSNSIINGGYKRLKEHYYDAAAFKYAAMSLFIYKGKKGWQVSNAIGSRSMYAYNEDTSVDSPEKCQKPWLVWDGGDYKSDPNVKISVIEIELAPESAPERVVLDGRVGPNSIINGGYIKMETRLSHDRPVYFYEEANLYLYFRGSDWCIGSQVGTDSRLAFCTDYDAGSPDQIDGVWKVFEAGDWKQDEKIQCEKFDMPGEGDAAAGEGEGEGGLKEEEKFTDSEFPPNAASLADPELESEVEWVRGSELAHSSKCVDKLFDGIEPDDLVQGSLGDCWLIAAISAVAEFRGAIRKLFVTQKFSEEGKYELKLFDASSEKWETIVVDDFIPCKKRKWWSKKGVPMYARPAGNELWCLILEKAFAKFFKGYGKLKGGYSPYAFQCLSGQLVQHIWKKRSAEQEKGADGKEGVACWRRFEVHLPFIKENPRFCQRLLSAETAETVSGGGKREEMLRQLHEVLLSSDKQSFVMSAFILSDRIEGVRQDGLVEMHAYTILRVYSGGSLRLVQLRNPWGRGATREWQGLFSDKSPEWDKHEGLWEKLKDAPKGSQKAKDGKFWMTIDDFERIFDNIQISPMNMKSGQSVVKPGGTKGSGCCVVQ
;
A
#
# COMPACT_ATOMS: atom_id res chain seq x y z
N MET A 1 -4.61 -19.76 44.99
CA MET A 1 -5.68 -18.87 45.49
C MET A 1 -6.25 -18.16 44.27
N PRO A 2 -7.54 -18.31 43.94
CA PRO A 2 -8.14 -17.59 42.82
C PRO A 2 -7.96 -16.08 43.03
N THR A 3 -7.59 -15.36 41.98
CA THR A 3 -7.44 -13.90 42.07
C THR A 3 -8.81 -13.27 41.93
N GLN A 4 -9.30 -12.64 43.00
CA GLN A 4 -10.58 -11.94 42.99
C GLN A 4 -10.47 -10.65 42.16
N VAL A 5 -11.22 -10.57 41.06
CA VAL A 5 -11.30 -9.37 40.21
C VAL A 5 -12.70 -8.78 40.30
N LEU A 6 -12.77 -7.47 40.51
CA LEU A 6 -14.03 -6.74 40.46
C LEU A 6 -14.30 -6.25 39.05
N VAL A 7 -15.49 -6.48 38.54
CA VAL A 7 -15.93 -5.95 37.25
C VAL A 7 -16.97 -4.88 37.49
N LEU A 8 -16.62 -3.63 37.16
CA LEU A 8 -17.57 -2.53 37.10
C LEU A 8 -18.14 -2.46 35.68
N SER A 9 -19.45 -2.52 35.54
CA SER A 9 -20.12 -2.55 34.24
C SER A 9 -21.44 -1.77 34.25
N GLY A 10 -22.01 -1.54 33.06
CA GLY A 10 -23.33 -0.94 32.89
C GLY A 10 -23.35 0.58 32.69
N ARG A 11 -22.21 1.29 32.80
CA ARG A 11 -22.16 2.71 32.46
C ARG A 11 -22.17 2.92 30.94
N SER A 12 -23.08 3.74 30.43
CA SER A 12 -23.06 4.25 29.06
C SER A 12 -22.93 5.77 29.03
N GLY A 13 -22.30 6.34 27.99
CA GLY A 13 -22.13 7.79 27.85
C GLY A 13 -20.94 8.37 28.64
N SER A 14 -21.07 9.58 29.20
CA SER A 14 -19.99 10.27 29.93
C SER A 14 -19.38 9.40 31.03
N ASN A 15 -18.05 9.35 31.10
CA ASN A 15 -17.30 8.52 32.05
C ASN A 15 -17.59 7.01 31.96
N SER A 16 -18.02 6.49 30.81
CA SER A 16 -18.06 5.03 30.54
C SER A 16 -16.71 4.32 30.69
N ILE A 17 -15.62 5.09 30.70
CA ILE A 17 -14.25 4.68 30.98
C ILE A 17 -14.07 3.97 32.33
N ILE A 18 -15.00 4.15 33.28
CA ILE A 18 -15.00 3.44 34.56
C ILE A 18 -15.32 1.95 34.41
N ASN A 19 -15.91 1.52 33.28
CA ASN A 19 -16.25 0.13 33.03
C ASN A 19 -14.99 -0.72 32.79
N GLY A 20 -14.85 -1.81 33.53
CA GLY A 20 -13.79 -2.79 33.33
C GLY A 20 -13.41 -3.56 34.58
N GLY A 21 -12.33 -4.32 34.45
CA GLY A 21 -11.81 -5.19 35.51
C GLY A 21 -10.81 -4.46 36.41
N TYR A 22 -11.03 -4.53 37.71
CA TYR A 22 -10.18 -3.97 38.75
C TYR A 22 -9.59 -5.10 39.58
N LYS A 23 -8.26 -5.20 39.55
CA LYS A 23 -7.51 -6.19 40.34
C LYS A 23 -7.29 -5.65 41.74
N ARG A 24 -7.47 -6.48 42.76
CA ARG A 24 -7.13 -6.14 44.14
C ARG A 24 -5.63 -5.87 44.26
N LEU A 25 -5.27 -4.74 44.87
CA LEU A 25 -3.89 -4.40 45.22
C LEU A 25 -3.44 -5.20 46.44
N LYS A 26 -2.15 -5.51 46.52
CA LYS A 26 -1.55 -6.22 47.66
C LYS A 26 -1.60 -5.39 48.95
N GLU A 27 -1.54 -4.06 48.82
CA GLU A 27 -1.55 -3.12 49.93
C GLU A 27 -2.98 -2.62 50.20
N HIS A 28 -3.34 -2.54 51.49
CA HIS A 28 -4.59 -1.92 51.94
C HIS A 28 -4.45 -0.40 51.98
N TYR A 29 -5.57 0.31 51.79
CA TYR A 29 -5.65 1.77 51.92
C TYR A 29 -6.66 2.13 53.01
N TYR A 30 -6.20 2.79 54.08
CA TYR A 30 -7.00 3.05 55.30
C TYR A 30 -7.78 1.81 55.78
N ASP A 31 -7.08 0.67 55.92
CA ASP A 31 -7.61 -0.62 56.36
C ASP A 31 -8.65 -1.28 55.42
N ALA A 32 -8.93 -0.70 54.25
CA ALA A 32 -9.82 -1.25 53.23
C ALA A 32 -9.05 -1.75 52.00
N ALA A 33 -9.64 -2.71 51.28
CA ALA A 33 -9.08 -3.18 50.02
C ALA A 33 -9.14 -2.06 48.95
N ALA A 34 -8.09 -1.95 48.15
CA ALA A 34 -8.06 -1.07 46.97
C ALA A 34 -7.89 -1.92 45.71
N PHE A 35 -8.44 -1.45 44.60
CA PHE A 35 -8.43 -2.17 43.34
C PHE A 35 -7.98 -1.25 42.20
N LYS A 36 -7.18 -1.75 41.27
CA LYS A 36 -6.62 -1.00 40.14
C LYS A 36 -7.08 -1.58 38.81
N TYR A 37 -7.48 -0.70 37.90
CA TYR A 37 -7.72 -1.04 36.50
C TYR A 37 -6.38 -1.32 35.80
N ALA A 38 -6.21 -2.50 35.21
CA ALA A 38 -4.90 -2.90 34.68
C ALA A 38 -4.37 -2.00 33.54
N ALA A 39 -5.24 -1.60 32.61
CA ALA A 39 -4.89 -0.81 31.42
C ALA A 39 -5.01 0.72 31.61
N MET A 40 -5.45 1.20 32.77
CA MET A 40 -5.75 2.62 33.00
C MET A 40 -5.31 3.05 34.38
N SER A 41 -4.95 4.31 34.55
CA SER A 41 -4.76 4.91 35.87
C SER A 41 -6.12 5.16 36.53
N LEU A 42 -6.86 4.09 36.86
CA LEU A 42 -8.15 4.14 37.55
C LEU A 42 -8.14 3.19 38.75
N PHE A 43 -8.73 3.64 39.84
CA PHE A 43 -8.71 2.94 41.12
C PHE A 43 -10.08 2.94 41.78
N ILE A 44 -10.48 1.80 42.37
CA ILE A 44 -11.61 1.68 43.29
C ILE A 44 -11.04 1.55 44.71
N TYR A 45 -11.44 2.43 45.60
CA TYR A 45 -11.03 2.39 47.02
C TYR A 45 -12.07 3.05 47.91
N LYS A 46 -11.98 2.79 49.21
CA LYS A 46 -12.83 3.42 50.22
C LYS A 46 -12.24 4.76 50.64
N GLY A 47 -13.03 5.83 50.52
CA GLY A 47 -12.68 7.18 50.96
C GLY A 47 -13.74 7.78 51.88
N LYS A 48 -13.69 9.11 52.08
CA LYS A 48 -14.55 9.80 53.06
C LYS A 48 -16.05 9.73 52.74
N LYS A 49 -16.40 9.56 51.45
CA LYS A 49 -17.79 9.49 50.97
C LYS A 49 -18.28 8.05 50.76
N GLY A 50 -17.50 7.04 51.13
CA GLY A 50 -17.76 5.63 50.79
C GLY A 50 -16.83 5.13 49.68
N TRP A 51 -17.29 4.19 48.86
CA TRP A 51 -16.49 3.63 47.76
C TRP A 51 -16.40 4.61 46.60
N GLN A 52 -15.22 4.81 46.03
CA GLN A 52 -15.00 5.80 44.97
C GLN A 52 -14.08 5.29 43.86
N VAL A 53 -14.35 5.75 42.64
CA VAL A 53 -13.56 5.52 41.43
C VAL A 53 -12.83 6.80 41.07
N SER A 54 -11.50 6.80 41.02
CA SER A 54 -10.70 7.99 40.65
C SER A 54 -9.44 7.62 39.88
N ASN A 55 -8.73 8.63 39.37
CA ASN A 55 -7.49 8.44 38.63
C ASN A 55 -6.25 8.17 39.49
N ALA A 56 -6.36 8.38 40.79
CA ALA A 56 -5.29 8.13 41.76
C ALA A 56 -5.90 7.93 43.15
N ILE A 57 -5.33 7.01 43.92
CA ILE A 57 -5.75 6.78 45.30
C ILE A 57 -5.60 8.09 46.11
N GLY A 58 -6.67 8.51 46.79
CA GLY A 58 -6.71 9.77 47.54
C GLY A 58 -6.97 11.04 46.70
N SER A 59 -7.19 10.92 45.39
CA SER A 59 -7.52 12.06 44.51
C SER A 59 -8.79 12.79 44.96
N ARG A 60 -8.80 14.12 44.78
CA ARG A 60 -9.99 14.97 44.99
C ARG A 60 -10.99 14.87 43.85
N SER A 61 -10.53 14.44 42.67
CA SER A 61 -11.35 14.28 41.47
C SER A 61 -11.81 12.83 41.35
N MET A 62 -13.12 12.59 41.41
CA MET A 62 -13.73 11.26 41.32
C MET A 62 -14.55 11.17 40.04
N TYR A 63 -14.49 10.01 39.38
CA TYR A 63 -15.35 9.70 38.24
C TYR A 63 -16.70 9.15 38.69
N ALA A 64 -16.71 8.39 39.78
CA ALA A 64 -17.92 7.88 40.42
C ALA A 64 -17.71 7.64 41.91
N TYR A 65 -18.77 7.65 42.71
CA TYR A 65 -18.75 7.21 44.10
C TYR A 65 -20.07 6.57 44.53
N ASN A 66 -20.00 5.81 45.62
CA ASN A 66 -21.11 5.15 46.28
C ASN A 66 -21.10 5.49 47.76
N GLU A 67 -22.23 5.95 48.29
CA GLU A 67 -22.37 6.45 49.66
C GLU A 67 -22.53 5.35 50.72
N ASP A 68 -22.35 4.09 50.36
CA ASP A 68 -22.40 2.97 51.29
C ASP A 68 -21.06 2.81 52.02
N THR A 69 -21.00 3.36 53.23
CA THR A 69 -19.80 3.32 54.09
C THR A 69 -19.76 2.08 54.98
N SER A 70 -20.87 1.35 55.09
CA SER A 70 -21.04 0.23 56.02
C SER A 70 -20.41 -1.07 55.51
N VAL A 71 -20.21 -1.18 54.20
CA VAL A 71 -19.67 -2.39 53.55
C VAL A 71 -18.15 -2.38 53.43
N ASP A 72 -17.58 -3.58 53.52
CA ASP A 72 -16.15 -3.89 53.48
C ASP A 72 -15.63 -4.14 52.05
N SER A 73 -16.52 -4.25 51.06
CA SER A 73 -16.19 -4.46 49.65
C SER A 73 -17.23 -3.80 48.74
N PRO A 74 -16.83 -3.22 47.57
CA PRO A 74 -17.70 -2.37 46.77
C PRO A 74 -18.81 -3.12 46.02
N GLU A 75 -18.69 -4.42 45.80
CA GLU A 75 -19.76 -5.27 45.23
C GLU A 75 -20.97 -5.41 46.17
N LYS A 76 -20.77 -5.19 47.47
CA LYS A 76 -21.83 -5.32 48.49
C LYS A 76 -22.66 -4.05 48.65
N CYS A 77 -22.25 -2.94 48.02
CA CYS A 77 -22.96 -1.67 48.09
C CYS A 77 -24.40 -1.82 47.59
N GLN A 78 -25.37 -1.42 48.40
CA GLN A 78 -26.80 -1.47 48.03
C GLN A 78 -27.32 -0.14 47.46
N LYS A 79 -26.60 0.96 47.71
CA LYS A 79 -26.93 2.26 47.14
C LYS A 79 -26.52 2.35 45.66
N PRO A 80 -27.22 3.14 44.83
CA PRO A 80 -26.80 3.36 43.45
C PRO A 80 -25.49 4.14 43.40
N TRP A 81 -24.71 3.89 42.35
CA TRP A 81 -23.47 4.63 42.08
C TRP A 81 -23.79 6.00 41.49
N LEU A 82 -23.15 7.04 42.02
CA LEU A 82 -23.24 8.39 41.48
C LEU A 82 -22.04 8.65 40.56
N VAL A 83 -22.31 9.00 39.29
CA VAL A 83 -21.28 9.20 38.26
C VAL A 83 -21.24 10.67 37.86
N TRP A 84 -20.03 11.23 37.73
CA TRP A 84 -19.84 12.60 37.26
C TRP A 84 -20.21 12.73 35.78
N ASP A 85 -21.03 13.70 35.41
CA ASP A 85 -21.50 13.89 34.03
C ASP A 85 -20.90 15.10 33.30
N GLY A 86 -20.07 15.90 33.97
CA GLY A 86 -19.50 17.14 33.43
C GLY A 86 -19.94 18.40 34.18
N GLY A 87 -20.90 18.29 35.10
CA GLY A 87 -21.29 19.40 35.99
C GLY A 87 -21.75 18.97 37.38
N ASP A 88 -22.38 17.80 37.52
CA ASP A 88 -22.81 17.26 38.82
C ASP A 88 -22.70 15.72 38.85
N TYR A 89 -22.90 15.13 40.03
CA TYR A 89 -22.95 13.68 40.21
C TYR A 89 -24.38 13.17 40.12
N LYS A 90 -24.65 12.32 39.13
CA LYS A 90 -25.98 11.73 38.92
C LYS A 90 -26.00 10.26 39.26
N SER A 91 -27.07 9.82 39.92
CA SER A 91 -27.34 8.41 40.20
C SER A 91 -27.50 7.64 38.89
N ASP A 92 -26.72 6.57 38.73
CA ASP A 92 -26.80 5.63 37.61
C ASP A 92 -27.11 4.21 38.14
N PRO A 93 -28.37 3.74 38.04
CA PRO A 93 -28.76 2.44 38.57
C PRO A 93 -28.23 1.27 37.72
N ASN A 94 -27.70 1.54 36.52
CA ASN A 94 -27.16 0.50 35.66
C ASN A 94 -25.73 0.11 36.05
N VAL A 95 -25.02 0.98 36.79
CA VAL A 95 -23.66 0.71 37.25
C VAL A 95 -23.70 -0.37 38.33
N LYS A 96 -23.08 -1.51 38.02
CA LYS A 96 -23.00 -2.66 38.92
C LYS A 96 -21.56 -3.12 39.06
N ILE A 97 -21.22 -3.60 40.26
CA ILE A 97 -19.95 -4.26 40.53
C ILE A 97 -20.24 -5.73 40.82
N SER A 98 -19.64 -6.61 40.03
CA SER A 98 -19.64 -8.05 40.27
C SER A 98 -18.25 -8.52 40.65
N VAL A 99 -18.20 -9.54 41.51
CA VAL A 99 -16.96 -10.27 41.82
C VAL A 99 -16.85 -11.45 40.85
N ILE A 100 -15.68 -11.60 40.25
CA ILE A 100 -15.32 -12.81 39.51
C ILE A 100 -14.11 -13.42 40.21
N GLU A 101 -14.22 -14.70 40.58
CA GLU A 101 -13.09 -15.50 41.00
C GLU A 101 -12.42 -16.06 39.76
N ILE A 102 -11.15 -15.71 39.55
CA ILE A 102 -10.38 -16.23 38.41
C ILE A 102 -9.55 -17.42 38.91
N GLU A 103 -9.93 -18.63 38.50
CA GLU A 103 -8.99 -19.75 38.43
C GLU A 103 -8.11 -19.59 37.19
N LEU A 104 -6.84 -19.99 37.33
CA LEU A 104 -5.82 -19.87 36.29
C LEU A 104 -6.32 -20.48 34.97
N ALA A 105 -5.97 -19.82 33.86
CA ALA A 105 -6.26 -20.26 32.50
C ALA A 105 -5.91 -21.76 32.32
N PRO A 106 -6.61 -22.50 31.43
CA PRO A 106 -6.23 -23.88 31.13
C PRO A 106 -4.74 -23.93 30.77
N GLU A 107 -3.97 -24.79 31.44
CA GLU A 107 -2.50 -24.89 31.36
C GLU A 107 -1.97 -25.07 29.91
N SER A 108 -2.84 -25.43 28.96
CA SER A 108 -2.52 -25.73 27.57
C SER A 108 -2.70 -24.57 26.58
N ALA A 109 -3.32 -23.45 26.95
CA ALA A 109 -3.57 -22.37 25.99
C ALA A 109 -2.31 -21.56 25.67
N PRO A 110 -1.96 -21.35 24.38
CA PRO A 110 -0.71 -20.71 23.98
C PRO A 110 -0.64 -19.25 24.42
N GLU A 111 0.56 -18.77 24.77
CA GLU A 111 0.79 -17.37 25.19
C GLU A 111 0.66 -16.38 24.04
N ARG A 112 0.90 -16.84 22.81
CA ARG A 112 0.77 -16.03 21.60
C ARG A 112 0.11 -16.84 20.51
N VAL A 113 -0.78 -16.18 19.78
CA VAL A 113 -1.39 -16.72 18.56
C VAL A 113 -1.26 -15.70 17.44
N VAL A 114 -1.13 -16.18 16.22
CA VAL A 114 -1.13 -15.36 15.01
C VAL A 114 -2.42 -15.65 14.26
N LEU A 115 -3.13 -14.60 13.89
CA LEU A 115 -4.24 -14.67 12.96
C LEU A 115 -3.77 -14.11 11.62
N ASP A 116 -3.91 -14.87 10.54
CA ASP A 116 -3.52 -14.43 9.19
C ASP A 116 -4.47 -15.02 8.14
N GLY A 117 -4.34 -14.56 6.90
CA GLY A 117 -5.06 -15.09 5.73
C GLY A 117 -6.19 -14.19 5.21
N ARG A 118 -6.64 -13.20 5.99
CA ARG A 118 -7.65 -12.23 5.53
C ARG A 118 -7.08 -11.27 4.48
N VAL A 119 -7.75 -11.13 3.34
CA VAL A 119 -7.46 -10.12 2.31
C VAL A 119 -8.70 -9.27 2.06
N GLY A 120 -8.55 -7.94 1.97
CA GLY A 120 -9.65 -7.01 1.69
C GLY A 120 -10.18 -6.27 2.94
N PRO A 121 -11.48 -5.90 2.99
CA PRO A 121 -12.07 -5.18 4.13
C PRO A 121 -11.82 -5.90 5.45
N ASN A 122 -11.56 -5.16 6.52
CA ASN A 122 -11.25 -5.72 7.85
C ASN A 122 -10.03 -6.66 7.89
N SER A 123 -9.10 -6.59 6.93
CA SER A 123 -7.77 -7.24 7.03
C SER A 123 -6.93 -6.78 8.23
N ILE A 124 -7.36 -5.72 8.92
CA ILE A 124 -6.80 -5.28 10.21
C ILE A 124 -6.88 -6.36 11.32
N ILE A 125 -7.71 -7.39 11.15
CA ILE A 125 -7.76 -8.54 12.06
C ILE A 125 -6.52 -9.44 11.96
N ASN A 126 -5.76 -9.38 10.86
CA ASN A 126 -4.51 -10.13 10.76
C ASN A 126 -3.50 -9.50 11.71
N GLY A 127 -2.92 -10.30 12.61
CA GLY A 127 -2.11 -9.77 13.68
C GLY A 127 -1.61 -10.81 14.66
N GLY A 128 -0.67 -10.37 15.49
CA GLY A 128 -0.17 -11.11 16.63
C GLY A 128 -0.98 -10.78 17.87
N TYR A 129 -1.62 -11.80 18.42
CA TYR A 129 -2.48 -11.71 19.60
C TYR A 129 -1.73 -12.31 20.79
N ILE A 130 -1.58 -11.54 21.86
CA ILE A 130 -0.88 -11.95 23.09
C ILE A 130 -1.92 -12.27 24.16
N LYS A 131 -1.80 -13.44 24.78
CA LYS A 131 -2.69 -13.90 25.84
C LYS A 131 -2.64 -12.93 27.02
N MET A 132 -3.80 -12.56 27.52
CA MET A 132 -3.91 -11.68 28.68
C MET A 132 -3.91 -12.53 29.96
N GLU A 133 -2.91 -12.34 30.82
CA GLU A 133 -2.74 -13.12 32.07
C GLU A 133 -3.97 -13.12 32.99
N THR A 134 -4.83 -12.11 32.90
CA THR A 134 -5.91 -11.89 33.87
C THR A 134 -7.25 -11.58 33.24
N ARG A 135 -7.47 -12.00 31.99
CA ARG A 135 -8.73 -11.75 31.29
C ARG A 135 -9.22 -13.04 30.65
N LEU A 136 -10.34 -13.54 31.16
CA LEU A 136 -11.08 -14.66 30.61
C LEU A 136 -12.43 -14.17 30.09
N SER A 137 -12.96 -14.88 29.10
CA SER A 137 -14.34 -14.74 28.65
C SER A 137 -14.95 -16.13 28.57
N HIS A 138 -15.98 -16.41 29.40
CA HIS A 138 -16.59 -17.74 29.54
C HIS A 138 -15.54 -18.85 29.75
N ASP A 139 -14.65 -18.67 30.71
CA ASP A 139 -13.57 -19.61 31.08
C ASP A 139 -12.52 -19.88 30.00
N ARG A 140 -12.50 -19.08 28.92
CA ARG A 140 -11.47 -19.15 27.86
C ARG A 140 -10.55 -17.93 27.88
N PRO A 141 -9.27 -18.10 27.48
CA PRO A 141 -8.32 -17.01 27.40
C PRO A 141 -8.79 -15.89 26.47
N VAL A 142 -8.53 -14.65 26.87
CA VAL A 142 -8.64 -13.48 26.00
C VAL A 142 -7.25 -13.11 25.52
N TYR A 143 -7.13 -12.78 24.23
CA TYR A 143 -5.90 -12.28 23.65
C TYR A 143 -6.08 -10.84 23.20
N PHE A 144 -5.00 -10.07 23.21
CA PHE A 144 -4.97 -8.68 22.80
C PHE A 144 -3.94 -8.45 21.71
N TYR A 145 -4.36 -7.73 20.68
CA TYR A 145 -3.54 -7.21 19.61
C TYR A 145 -3.44 -5.70 19.77
N GLU A 146 -2.30 -5.26 20.30
CA GLU A 146 -2.06 -3.87 20.71
C GLU A 146 -2.13 -2.88 19.54
N GLU A 147 -1.53 -3.22 18.40
CA GLU A 147 -1.34 -2.30 17.27
C GLU A 147 -2.68 -1.92 16.61
N ALA A 148 -3.62 -2.86 16.53
CA ALA A 148 -4.98 -2.60 16.04
C ALA A 148 -5.99 -2.33 17.16
N ASN A 149 -5.56 -2.42 18.42
CA ASN A 149 -6.43 -2.35 19.59
C ASN A 149 -7.63 -3.31 19.48
N LEU A 150 -7.34 -4.58 19.18
CA LEU A 150 -8.34 -5.64 19.01
C LEU A 150 -8.18 -6.73 20.06
N TYR A 151 -9.30 -7.30 20.47
CA TYR A 151 -9.37 -8.45 21.35
C TYR A 151 -9.88 -9.66 20.58
N LEU A 152 -9.31 -10.82 20.89
CA LEU A 152 -9.80 -12.14 20.49
C LEU A 152 -10.29 -12.86 21.74
N TYR A 153 -11.59 -13.19 21.76
CA TYR A 153 -12.26 -13.69 22.97
C TYR A 153 -13.44 -14.61 22.62
N PHE A 154 -13.81 -15.49 23.54
CA PHE A 154 -14.94 -16.40 23.34
C PHE A 154 -16.23 -15.84 23.95
N ARG A 155 -17.37 -15.92 23.24
CA ARG A 155 -18.67 -15.44 23.72
C ARG A 155 -19.80 -16.35 23.24
N GLY A 156 -20.54 -16.93 24.18
CA GLY A 156 -21.65 -17.83 23.86
C GLY A 156 -21.14 -19.10 23.17
N SER A 157 -21.23 -19.13 21.84
CA SER A 157 -20.73 -20.20 20.97
C SER A 157 -19.61 -19.75 20.01
N ASP A 158 -19.26 -18.46 20.06
CA ASP A 158 -18.43 -17.84 19.03
C ASP A 158 -17.10 -17.34 19.59
N TRP A 159 -16.01 -17.68 18.91
CA TRP A 159 -14.77 -16.91 18.98
C TRP A 159 -14.95 -15.60 18.22
N CYS A 160 -14.72 -14.47 18.87
CA CYS A 160 -15.00 -13.14 18.37
C CYS A 160 -13.72 -12.29 18.32
N ILE A 161 -13.60 -11.45 17.29
CA ILE A 161 -12.60 -10.39 17.21
C ILE A 161 -13.30 -9.04 17.22
N GLY A 162 -12.90 -8.15 18.13
CA GLY A 162 -13.51 -6.82 18.24
C GLY A 162 -12.71 -5.85 19.10
N SER A 163 -13.07 -4.57 19.08
CA SER A 163 -12.37 -3.52 19.82
C SER A 163 -12.62 -3.56 21.34
N GLN A 164 -13.65 -4.29 21.77
CA GLN A 164 -14.02 -4.46 23.17
C GLN A 164 -14.54 -5.87 23.44
N VAL A 165 -14.00 -6.50 24.49
CA VAL A 165 -14.43 -7.81 24.98
C VAL A 165 -15.88 -7.76 25.45
N GLY A 166 -16.70 -8.71 24.99
CA GLY A 166 -18.08 -8.89 25.46
C GLY A 166 -19.12 -7.93 24.85
N THR A 167 -18.74 -7.12 23.86
CA THR A 167 -19.68 -6.22 23.15
C THR A 167 -20.19 -6.84 21.85
N ASP A 168 -21.25 -6.27 21.28
CA ASP A 168 -21.75 -6.64 19.94
C ASP A 168 -20.92 -6.01 18.80
N SER A 169 -19.92 -5.19 19.13
CA SER A 169 -19.01 -4.59 18.15
C SER A 169 -17.89 -5.59 17.80
N ARG A 170 -18.23 -6.55 16.93
CA ARG A 170 -17.30 -7.55 16.38
C ARG A 170 -17.01 -7.31 14.90
N LEU A 171 -15.75 -7.47 14.51
CA LEU A 171 -15.26 -7.39 13.13
C LEU A 171 -15.27 -8.76 12.45
N ALA A 172 -15.00 -9.81 13.21
CA ALA A 172 -14.99 -11.19 12.77
C ALA A 172 -15.51 -12.12 13.87
N PHE A 173 -16.09 -13.26 13.49
CA PHE A 173 -16.36 -14.35 14.42
C PHE A 173 -16.26 -15.72 13.77
N CYS A 174 -15.98 -16.74 14.57
CA CYS A 174 -16.05 -18.15 14.19
C CYS A 174 -16.90 -18.89 15.22
N THR A 175 -17.89 -19.65 14.78
CA THR A 175 -18.71 -20.48 15.67
C THR A 175 -18.02 -21.81 15.86
N ASP A 176 -17.33 -21.97 16.99
CA ASP A 176 -16.59 -23.18 17.35
C ASP A 176 -16.62 -23.31 18.87
N TYR A 177 -17.61 -24.05 19.37
CA TYR A 177 -17.80 -24.22 20.80
C TYR A 177 -16.75 -25.15 21.41
N ASP A 178 -16.16 -26.07 20.67
CA ASP A 178 -15.27 -27.08 21.27
C ASP A 178 -13.83 -26.57 21.40
N ALA A 179 -13.42 -25.56 20.61
CA ALA A 179 -12.09 -24.97 20.64
C ALA A 179 -11.78 -24.24 21.97
N GLY A 180 -10.97 -24.82 22.85
CA GLY A 180 -10.59 -24.24 24.15
C GLY A 180 -9.67 -23.01 24.06
N SER A 181 -8.96 -22.86 22.95
CA SER A 181 -8.10 -21.72 22.61
C SER A 181 -8.14 -21.41 21.11
N PRO A 182 -7.70 -20.22 20.67
CA PRO A 182 -7.82 -19.82 19.28
C PRO A 182 -7.08 -20.71 18.26
N ASP A 183 -5.96 -21.30 18.64
CA ASP A 183 -5.18 -22.24 17.81
C ASP A 183 -5.89 -23.58 17.56
N GLN A 184 -6.98 -23.85 18.28
CA GLN A 184 -7.80 -25.06 18.14
C GLN A 184 -9.05 -24.82 17.29
N ILE A 185 -9.26 -23.60 16.79
CA ILE A 185 -10.43 -23.27 15.97
C ILE A 185 -10.30 -23.96 14.62
N ASP A 186 -11.26 -24.84 14.31
CA ASP A 186 -11.38 -25.52 13.01
C ASP A 186 -12.58 -24.98 12.19
N GLY A 187 -13.42 -24.16 12.82
CA GLY A 187 -14.55 -23.53 12.16
C GLY A 187 -14.17 -22.43 11.14
N VAL A 188 -15.07 -22.19 10.18
CA VAL A 188 -14.91 -21.14 9.17
C VAL A 188 -15.23 -19.76 9.75
N TRP A 189 -14.26 -18.84 9.64
CA TRP A 189 -14.43 -17.45 10.05
C TRP A 189 -15.44 -16.70 9.17
N LYS A 190 -16.19 -15.80 9.81
CA LYS A 190 -17.08 -14.84 9.17
C LYS A 190 -16.61 -13.43 9.48
N VAL A 191 -16.42 -12.61 8.44
CA VAL A 191 -15.95 -11.21 8.54
C VAL A 191 -17.06 -10.27 8.11
N PHE A 192 -17.20 -9.14 8.81
CA PHE A 192 -18.19 -8.13 8.48
C PHE A 192 -17.73 -7.31 7.27
N GLU A 193 -18.51 -7.29 6.19
CA GLU A 193 -18.19 -6.61 4.94
C GLU A 193 -19.42 -5.90 4.38
N ALA A 194 -19.33 -4.59 4.14
CA ALA A 194 -20.38 -3.81 3.47
C ALA A 194 -21.81 -4.01 4.03
N GLY A 195 -21.94 -4.25 5.34
CA GLY A 195 -23.24 -4.43 6.01
C GLY A 195 -23.68 -5.88 6.20
N ASP A 196 -22.89 -6.87 5.79
CA ASP A 196 -23.23 -8.30 5.86
C ASP A 196 -22.05 -9.16 6.34
N TRP A 197 -22.32 -10.40 6.78
CA TRP A 197 -21.30 -11.36 7.24
C TRP A 197 -20.89 -12.31 6.10
N LYS A 198 -19.61 -12.27 5.70
CA LYS A 198 -19.06 -13.14 4.65
C LYS A 198 -18.13 -14.19 5.23
N GLN A 199 -18.26 -15.43 4.76
CA GLN A 199 -17.34 -16.51 5.12
C GLN A 199 -15.98 -16.29 4.47
N ASP A 200 -14.91 -16.56 5.22
CA ASP A 200 -13.54 -16.49 4.74
C ASP A 200 -12.77 -17.73 5.24
N GLU A 201 -12.65 -18.73 4.36
CA GLU A 201 -11.97 -20.00 4.63
C GLU A 201 -10.45 -19.87 4.72
N LYS A 202 -9.90 -18.70 4.37
CA LYS A 202 -8.44 -18.48 4.36
C LYS A 202 -7.91 -18.05 5.72
N ILE A 203 -8.78 -17.58 6.61
CA ILE A 203 -8.38 -17.10 7.93
C ILE A 203 -7.99 -18.30 8.77
N GLN A 204 -6.75 -18.27 9.27
CA GLN A 204 -6.20 -19.30 10.14
C GLN A 204 -5.69 -18.65 11.42
N CYS A 205 -5.83 -19.38 12.52
CA CYS A 205 -5.25 -19.00 13.80
C CYS A 205 -4.27 -20.08 14.23
N GLU A 206 -3.00 -19.71 14.40
CA GLU A 206 -1.92 -20.63 14.76
C GLU A 206 -1.28 -20.18 16.06
N LYS A 207 -0.86 -21.13 16.90
CA LYS A 207 0.02 -20.83 18.03
C LYS A 207 1.37 -20.31 17.53
N PHE A 208 1.99 -19.40 18.30
CA PHE A 208 3.33 -18.88 18.01
C PHE A 208 4.28 -19.21 19.16
N ASP A 209 5.21 -20.12 18.88
CA ASP A 209 6.26 -20.51 19.81
C ASP A 209 7.50 -19.63 19.55
N MET A 210 7.96 -18.89 20.56
CA MET A 210 9.21 -18.14 20.46
C MET A 210 10.39 -19.12 20.36
N PRO A 211 11.37 -18.93 19.47
CA PRO A 211 12.64 -19.62 19.59
C PRO A 211 13.24 -19.27 20.96
N GLY A 212 13.61 -20.29 21.74
CA GLY A 212 14.07 -20.11 23.12
C GLY A 212 15.24 -19.12 23.20
N GLU A 213 15.17 -18.19 24.16
CA GLU A 213 16.32 -17.37 24.57
C GLU A 213 17.38 -18.30 25.21
N GLY A 214 18.16 -18.95 24.35
CA GLY A 214 19.17 -19.94 24.71
C GLY A 214 20.13 -20.26 23.56
N ASP A 215 19.66 -20.18 22.31
CA ASP A 215 20.46 -20.55 21.12
C ASP A 215 20.94 -19.34 20.30
N ALA A 216 21.10 -18.18 20.94
CA ALA A 216 21.76 -17.00 20.33
C ALA A 216 23.28 -16.98 20.56
N ALA A 217 23.87 -18.02 21.16
CA ALA A 217 25.31 -18.17 21.29
C ALA A 217 25.71 -19.66 21.27
N ALA A 218 26.61 -20.01 20.35
CA ALA A 218 27.23 -21.32 20.11
C ALA A 218 26.46 -22.28 19.16
N GLY A 219 27.06 -22.48 17.99
CA GLY A 219 26.63 -23.45 16.99
C GLY A 219 27.63 -23.63 15.84
N GLU A 220 28.94 -23.62 16.13
CA GLU A 220 29.88 -24.44 15.36
C GLU A 220 29.65 -25.89 15.83
N GLY A 221 29.10 -26.74 14.97
CA GLY A 221 28.81 -28.12 15.33
C GLY A 221 28.07 -28.86 14.21
N GLU A 222 28.80 -29.72 13.54
CA GLU A 222 28.39 -30.57 12.42
C GLU A 222 27.15 -31.41 12.72
N GLY A 223 26.13 -31.28 11.87
CA GLY A 223 25.01 -32.22 11.76
C GLY A 223 25.07 -32.92 10.41
N GLU A 224 25.58 -34.15 10.37
CA GLU A 224 25.42 -35.03 9.23
C GLU A 224 23.95 -35.47 9.09
N GLY A 225 23.38 -35.32 7.90
CA GLY A 225 22.19 -36.07 7.49
C GLY A 225 20.92 -35.28 7.16
N GLY A 226 21.03 -34.19 6.41
CA GLY A 226 19.91 -33.55 5.71
C GLY A 226 20.49 -32.71 4.56
N LEU A 227 19.98 -32.90 3.35
CA LEU A 227 20.48 -32.31 2.08
C LEU A 227 21.00 -30.88 2.26
N LYS A 228 22.25 -30.61 1.86
CA LYS A 228 22.81 -29.26 1.78
C LYS A 228 21.85 -28.40 0.95
N GLU A 229 21.16 -27.43 1.58
CA GLU A 229 20.59 -26.33 0.83
C GLU A 229 21.76 -25.63 0.13
N GLU A 230 21.81 -25.69 -1.19
CA GLU A 230 22.74 -24.85 -1.95
C GLU A 230 22.40 -23.39 -1.61
N GLU A 231 23.39 -22.67 -1.06
CA GLU A 231 23.25 -21.28 -0.65
C GLU A 231 22.85 -20.45 -1.87
N LYS A 232 21.61 -19.92 -1.88
CA LYS A 232 21.07 -19.13 -3.00
C LYS A 232 21.97 -17.94 -3.32
N PHE A 233 22.01 -17.56 -4.59
CA PHE A 233 22.83 -16.46 -5.09
C PHE A 233 22.60 -15.18 -4.28
N THR A 234 23.70 -14.55 -3.87
CA THR A 234 23.71 -13.25 -3.21
C THR A 234 24.67 -12.33 -3.98
N ASP A 235 24.18 -11.16 -4.38
CA ASP A 235 24.89 -10.21 -5.20
C ASP A 235 25.92 -9.44 -4.36
N SER A 236 27.20 -9.75 -4.53
CA SER A 236 28.29 -9.08 -3.81
C SER A 236 28.47 -7.62 -4.20
N GLU A 237 28.01 -7.19 -5.39
CA GLU A 237 28.12 -5.81 -5.86
C GLU A 237 26.94 -4.93 -5.38
N PHE A 238 25.82 -5.56 -5.03
CA PHE A 238 24.63 -4.89 -4.51
C PHE A 238 24.05 -5.69 -3.32
N PRO A 239 24.80 -5.76 -2.20
CA PRO A 239 24.48 -6.64 -1.09
C PRO A 239 23.20 -6.21 -0.36
N PRO A 240 22.48 -7.14 0.29
CA PRO A 240 21.24 -6.85 1.03
C PRO A 240 21.52 -6.13 2.36
N ASN A 241 22.03 -4.90 2.30
CA ASN A 241 22.37 -4.08 3.46
C ASN A 241 22.22 -2.57 3.17
N ALA A 242 22.62 -1.74 4.13
CA ALA A 242 22.51 -0.28 4.06
C ALA A 242 23.22 0.35 2.86
N ALA A 243 24.31 -0.25 2.35
CA ALA A 243 25.04 0.27 1.21
C ALA A 243 24.16 0.30 -0.06
N SER A 244 23.33 -0.73 -0.25
CA SER A 244 22.40 -0.84 -1.38
C SER A 244 21.13 0.01 -1.20
N LEU A 245 20.74 0.30 0.04
CA LEU A 245 19.70 1.29 0.31
C LEU A 245 20.17 2.69 -0.07
N ALA A 246 21.41 3.06 0.30
CA ALA A 246 21.97 4.40 0.11
C ALA A 246 21.07 5.52 0.66
N ASP A 247 20.37 5.22 1.76
CA ASP A 247 19.47 6.13 2.48
C ASP A 247 19.61 5.94 4.00
N PRO A 248 20.38 6.80 4.69
CA PRO A 248 20.66 6.66 6.12
C PRO A 248 19.43 6.73 7.02
N GLU A 249 18.33 7.36 6.56
CA GLU A 249 17.12 7.53 7.37
C GLU A 249 16.31 6.24 7.50
N LEU A 250 16.55 5.25 6.63
CA LEU A 250 15.74 4.03 6.53
C LEU A 250 16.46 2.76 7.03
N GLU A 251 17.75 2.84 7.37
CA GLU A 251 18.55 1.66 7.73
C GLU A 251 17.97 0.86 8.90
N SER A 252 17.45 1.52 9.93
CA SER A 252 16.89 0.85 11.12
C SER A 252 15.50 0.22 10.91
N GLU A 253 14.84 0.53 9.80
CA GLU A 253 13.45 0.14 9.51
C GLU A 253 13.33 -0.90 8.40
N VAL A 254 14.44 -1.29 7.78
CA VAL A 254 14.48 -2.23 6.65
C VAL A 254 14.90 -3.63 7.11
N GLU A 255 14.24 -4.62 6.53
CA GLU A 255 14.66 -6.01 6.52
C GLU A 255 14.75 -6.49 5.07
N TRP A 256 15.81 -7.21 4.72
CA TRP A 256 15.95 -7.78 3.39
C TRP A 256 15.38 -9.20 3.35
N VAL A 257 14.37 -9.41 2.51
CA VAL A 257 13.60 -10.66 2.47
C VAL A 257 13.67 -11.23 1.06
N ARG A 258 13.90 -12.54 0.94
CA ARG A 258 13.92 -13.24 -0.36
C ARG A 258 12.57 -13.15 -1.04
N GLY A 259 12.55 -13.09 -2.37
CA GLY A 259 11.34 -13.04 -3.19
C GLY A 259 10.32 -14.13 -2.83
N SER A 260 10.80 -15.34 -2.55
CA SER A 260 9.97 -16.49 -2.15
C SER A 260 9.23 -16.31 -0.81
N GLU A 261 9.68 -15.40 0.06
CA GLU A 261 9.15 -15.17 1.41
C GLU A 261 8.28 -13.91 1.51
N LEU A 262 7.97 -13.26 0.39
CA LEU A 262 7.22 -12.01 0.38
C LEU A 262 5.70 -12.21 0.47
N ALA A 263 5.02 -11.21 1.06
CA ALA A 263 3.58 -11.18 1.30
C ALA A 263 2.79 -10.72 0.07
N HIS A 264 2.58 -11.59 -0.92
CA HIS A 264 1.92 -11.17 -2.17
C HIS A 264 0.61 -11.87 -2.53
N SER A 265 0.24 -12.92 -1.80
CA SER A 265 -1.11 -13.47 -1.73
C SER A 265 -1.09 -14.64 -0.73
N SER A 266 -2.19 -15.38 -0.59
CA SER A 266 -2.23 -16.64 0.14
C SER A 266 -1.32 -17.74 -0.45
N LYS A 267 -0.55 -17.47 -1.52
CA LYS A 267 0.45 -18.36 -2.12
C LYS A 267 1.86 -17.77 -1.98
N CYS A 268 2.86 -18.64 -1.89
CA CYS A 268 4.27 -18.24 -2.01
C CYS A 268 4.54 -17.71 -3.42
N VAL A 269 5.47 -16.76 -3.55
CA VAL A 269 5.83 -16.23 -4.86
C VAL A 269 6.66 -17.27 -5.61
N ASP A 270 6.09 -17.86 -6.65
CA ASP A 270 6.67 -18.92 -7.48
C ASP A 270 6.82 -18.51 -8.95
N LYS A 271 6.51 -17.25 -9.28
CA LYS A 271 6.52 -16.74 -10.65
C LYS A 271 7.28 -15.43 -10.77
N LEU A 272 8.11 -15.34 -11.80
CA LEU A 272 8.66 -14.06 -12.25
C LEU A 272 7.60 -13.24 -13.00
N PHE A 273 6.84 -13.90 -13.88
CA PHE A 273 5.73 -13.34 -14.64
C PHE A 273 4.51 -14.27 -14.53
N ASP A 274 3.38 -13.72 -14.13
CA ASP A 274 2.00 -14.23 -14.16
C ASP A 274 1.07 -13.35 -15.02
N GLY A 275 1.65 -12.55 -15.92
CA GLY A 275 0.97 -11.66 -16.85
C GLY A 275 1.38 -10.22 -16.58
N ILE A 276 2.15 -9.61 -17.49
CA ILE A 276 2.63 -8.23 -17.30
C ILE A 276 1.44 -7.27 -17.43
N GLU A 277 0.98 -6.71 -16.33
CA GLU A 277 -0.06 -5.70 -16.28
C GLU A 277 0.50 -4.38 -15.70
N PRO A 278 0.16 -3.22 -16.27
CA PRO A 278 0.60 -1.94 -15.73
C PRO A 278 0.09 -1.62 -14.31
N ASP A 279 -0.97 -2.31 -13.86
CA ASP A 279 -1.49 -2.22 -12.49
C ASP A 279 -0.66 -3.05 -11.50
N ASP A 280 0.28 -3.87 -11.97
CA ASP A 280 1.18 -4.65 -11.09
C ASP A 280 2.20 -3.76 -10.38
N LEU A 281 2.13 -2.44 -10.54
CA LEU A 281 3.08 -1.50 -9.98
C LEU A 281 2.36 -0.51 -9.06
N VAL A 282 2.28 -0.86 -7.78
CA VAL A 282 1.83 0.08 -6.75
C VAL A 282 3.06 0.78 -6.16
N GLN A 283 3.07 2.11 -6.25
CA GLN A 283 4.14 2.94 -5.74
C GLN A 283 4.23 2.86 -4.20
N GLY A 284 5.45 2.74 -3.68
CA GLY A 284 5.75 2.84 -2.25
C GLY A 284 6.29 4.21 -1.84
N SER A 285 6.85 4.32 -0.64
CA SER A 285 7.25 5.60 -0.04
C SER A 285 8.62 6.12 -0.46
N LEU A 286 9.20 5.65 -1.59
CA LEU A 286 10.55 6.02 -1.99
C LEU A 286 10.64 7.42 -2.61
N GLY A 287 9.61 7.86 -3.35
CA GLY A 287 9.68 9.07 -4.18
C GLY A 287 10.32 8.84 -5.55
N ASP A 288 10.20 7.62 -6.06
CA ASP A 288 10.60 7.17 -7.40
C ASP A 288 9.41 7.09 -8.36
N CYS A 289 8.35 7.88 -8.11
CA CYS A 289 7.12 7.92 -8.92
C CYS A 289 7.41 8.06 -10.42
N TRP A 290 8.45 8.80 -10.79
CA TRP A 290 8.92 8.96 -12.17
C TRP A 290 9.32 7.64 -12.83
N LEU A 291 9.94 6.73 -12.07
CA LEU A 291 10.42 5.43 -12.54
C LEU A 291 9.24 4.47 -12.66
N ILE A 292 8.45 4.35 -11.59
CA ILE A 292 7.25 3.49 -11.57
C ILE A 292 6.30 3.86 -12.70
N ALA A 293 6.05 5.16 -12.89
CA ALA A 293 5.26 5.66 -14.01
C ALA A 293 5.80 5.24 -15.38
N ALA A 294 7.11 5.36 -15.58
CA ALA A 294 7.74 5.00 -16.84
C ALA A 294 7.67 3.48 -17.08
N ILE A 295 7.89 2.67 -16.05
CA ILE A 295 7.77 1.22 -16.14
C ILE A 295 6.32 0.83 -16.44
N SER A 296 5.33 1.37 -15.73
CA SER A 296 3.90 1.12 -16.01
C SER A 296 3.54 1.49 -17.45
N ALA A 297 4.04 2.63 -17.96
CA ALA A 297 3.80 3.05 -19.33
C ALA A 297 4.41 2.08 -20.36
N VAL A 298 5.60 1.55 -20.10
CA VAL A 298 6.24 0.54 -20.96
C VAL A 298 5.57 -0.84 -20.81
N ALA A 299 5.00 -1.16 -19.65
CA ALA A 299 4.30 -2.42 -19.39
C ALA A 299 3.02 -2.58 -20.23
N GLU A 300 2.43 -1.49 -20.74
CA GLU A 300 1.38 -1.53 -21.77
C GLU A 300 1.85 -2.28 -23.03
N PHE A 301 3.16 -2.26 -23.28
CA PHE A 301 3.83 -3.04 -24.30
C PHE A 301 4.55 -4.23 -23.64
N ARG A 302 3.78 -5.21 -23.13
CA ARG A 302 4.27 -6.40 -22.40
C ARG A 302 5.55 -7.04 -22.98
N GLY A 303 5.65 -7.11 -24.31
CA GLY A 303 6.83 -7.64 -25.01
C GLY A 303 8.11 -6.82 -24.82
N ALA A 304 8.01 -5.52 -24.59
CA ALA A 304 9.13 -4.63 -24.29
C ALA A 304 9.71 -4.93 -22.91
N ILE A 305 8.88 -5.00 -21.86
CA ILE A 305 9.31 -5.39 -20.51
C ILE A 305 9.95 -6.78 -20.54
N ARG A 306 9.27 -7.76 -21.14
CA ARG A 306 9.79 -9.15 -21.19
C ARG A 306 11.17 -9.25 -21.84
N LYS A 307 11.49 -8.39 -22.82
CA LYS A 307 12.80 -8.39 -23.52
C LYS A 307 13.94 -7.82 -22.69
N LEU A 308 13.64 -7.01 -21.68
CA LEU A 308 14.66 -6.51 -20.76
C LEU A 308 15.22 -7.67 -19.93
N PHE A 309 14.37 -8.61 -19.53
CA PHE A 309 14.79 -9.75 -18.74
C PHE A 309 15.51 -10.79 -19.60
N VAL A 310 16.73 -11.17 -19.21
CA VAL A 310 17.41 -12.35 -19.74
C VAL A 310 16.82 -13.60 -19.06
N THR A 311 16.65 -13.53 -17.73
CA THR A 311 15.94 -14.55 -16.95
C THR A 311 14.44 -14.47 -17.21
N GLN A 312 13.87 -15.49 -17.87
CA GLN A 312 12.45 -15.48 -18.31
C GLN A 312 11.48 -16.16 -17.33
N LYS A 313 12.00 -16.88 -16.34
CA LYS A 313 11.22 -17.67 -15.37
C LYS A 313 11.66 -17.33 -13.95
N PHE A 314 10.89 -17.80 -12.97
CA PHE A 314 11.33 -17.78 -11.58
C PHE A 314 12.66 -18.55 -11.45
N SER A 315 13.61 -18.00 -10.71
CA SER A 315 14.92 -18.60 -10.51
C SER A 315 14.99 -19.19 -9.10
N GLU A 316 15.07 -20.51 -8.99
CA GLU A 316 15.22 -21.18 -7.68
C GLU A 316 16.55 -20.83 -7.00
N GLU A 317 17.59 -20.57 -7.80
CA GLU A 317 18.89 -20.06 -7.34
C GLU A 317 18.82 -18.61 -6.80
N GLY A 318 17.71 -17.90 -6.98
CA GLY A 318 17.56 -16.50 -6.57
C GLY A 318 18.31 -15.48 -7.45
N LYS A 319 18.87 -15.89 -8.61
CA LYS A 319 19.62 -15.03 -9.53
C LYS A 319 18.79 -14.55 -10.73
N TYR A 320 18.80 -13.25 -10.97
CA TYR A 320 18.07 -12.63 -12.08
C TYR A 320 18.99 -11.75 -12.91
N GLU A 321 18.89 -11.90 -14.22
CA GLU A 321 19.64 -11.11 -15.19
C GLU A 321 18.67 -10.33 -16.08
N LEU A 322 18.92 -9.03 -16.25
CA LEU A 322 18.17 -8.16 -17.15
C LEU A 322 19.09 -7.12 -17.78
N LYS A 323 18.62 -6.43 -18.80
CA LYS A 323 19.36 -5.43 -19.56
C LYS A 323 18.77 -4.05 -19.35
N LEU A 324 19.61 -3.09 -19.03
CA LEU A 324 19.28 -1.67 -19.02
C LEU A 324 20.21 -0.92 -19.98
N PHE A 325 19.68 0.07 -20.67
CA PHE A 325 20.48 0.89 -21.56
C PHE A 325 21.11 2.06 -20.79
N ASP A 326 22.42 2.20 -20.88
CA ASP A 326 23.11 3.35 -20.35
C ASP A 326 23.22 4.44 -21.41
N ALA A 327 22.41 5.49 -21.26
CA ALA A 327 22.43 6.64 -22.16
C ALA A 327 23.74 7.44 -22.11
N SER A 328 24.56 7.31 -21.05
CA SER A 328 25.86 7.99 -20.96
C SER A 328 26.93 7.30 -21.83
N SER A 329 26.91 5.97 -21.87
CA SER A 329 27.83 5.15 -22.66
C SER A 329 27.25 4.65 -23.99
N GLU A 330 25.95 4.87 -24.20
CA GLU A 330 25.14 4.42 -25.34
C GLU A 330 25.17 2.90 -25.55
N LYS A 331 25.18 2.13 -24.46
CA LYS A 331 25.30 0.67 -24.50
C LYS A 331 24.26 -0.01 -23.61
N TRP A 332 23.83 -1.20 -24.05
CA TRP A 332 23.07 -2.10 -23.21
C TRP A 332 23.99 -2.81 -22.23
N GLU A 333 23.68 -2.71 -20.95
CA GLU A 333 24.39 -3.37 -19.86
C GLU A 333 23.52 -4.45 -19.26
N THR A 334 24.11 -5.63 -19.04
CA THR A 334 23.46 -6.70 -18.29
C THR A 334 23.64 -6.44 -16.80
N ILE A 335 22.54 -6.26 -16.09
CA ILE A 335 22.48 -6.10 -14.65
C ILE A 335 22.05 -7.43 -14.06
N VAL A 336 22.91 -7.98 -13.21
CA VAL A 336 22.66 -9.18 -12.43
C VAL A 336 22.27 -8.75 -11.02
N VAL A 337 21.18 -9.28 -10.49
CA VAL A 337 20.70 -9.04 -9.12
C VAL A 337 20.24 -10.34 -8.49
N ASP A 338 20.33 -10.43 -7.17
CA ASP A 338 19.60 -11.43 -6.41
C ASP A 338 18.15 -10.98 -6.09
N ASP A 339 17.35 -11.87 -5.50
CA ASP A 339 15.96 -11.62 -5.11
C ASP A 339 15.73 -11.18 -3.65
N PHE A 340 16.76 -10.71 -2.94
CA PHE A 340 16.52 -9.99 -1.69
C PHE A 340 15.87 -8.63 -1.96
N ILE A 341 14.66 -8.42 -1.42
CA ILE A 341 13.90 -7.18 -1.58
C ILE A 341 13.86 -6.43 -0.24
N PRO A 342 14.10 -5.10 -0.24
CA PRO A 342 13.97 -4.30 0.98
C PRO A 342 12.50 -4.22 1.40
N CYS A 343 12.23 -4.77 2.57
CA CYS A 343 10.92 -4.83 3.18
C CYS A 343 10.87 -3.98 4.44
N LYS A 344 9.66 -3.59 4.84
CA LYS A 344 9.45 -3.10 6.20
C LYS A 344 9.83 -4.20 7.18
N LYS A 345 10.54 -3.83 8.25
CA LYS A 345 10.89 -4.75 9.33
C LYS A 345 9.67 -5.57 9.76
N ARG A 346 9.77 -6.90 9.65
CA ARG A 346 8.66 -7.80 10.00
C ARG A 346 8.30 -7.60 11.48
N LYS A 347 6.99 -7.62 11.74
CA LYS A 347 6.48 -7.79 13.10
C LYS A 347 6.74 -9.23 13.52
N TRP A 348 6.87 -9.49 14.83
CA TRP A 348 7.13 -10.83 15.37
C TRP A 348 6.13 -11.89 14.89
N TRP A 349 4.90 -11.47 14.58
CA TRP A 349 3.81 -12.31 14.11
C TRP A 349 3.71 -12.43 12.58
N SER A 350 4.45 -11.61 11.83
CA SER A 350 4.39 -11.60 10.36
C SER A 350 5.47 -12.51 9.79
N LYS A 351 5.07 -13.66 9.26
CA LYS A 351 6.00 -14.58 8.56
C LYS A 351 6.49 -13.99 7.23
N LYS A 352 5.65 -13.19 6.56
CA LYS A 352 5.92 -12.69 5.21
C LYS A 352 6.47 -11.26 5.22
N GLY A 353 7.42 -10.99 4.32
CA GLY A 353 7.99 -9.65 4.12
C GLY A 353 7.07 -8.75 3.32
N VAL A 354 6.92 -7.47 3.72
CA VAL A 354 6.14 -6.48 2.98
C VAL A 354 7.11 -5.51 2.29
N PRO A 355 7.18 -5.47 0.94
CA PRO A 355 8.06 -4.55 0.24
C PRO A 355 7.83 -3.09 0.66
N MET A 356 8.95 -2.38 0.81
CA MET A 356 8.96 -0.98 1.24
C MET A 356 8.57 -0.03 0.10
N TYR A 357 9.01 -0.32 -1.11
CA TYR A 357 8.88 0.53 -2.30
C TYR A 357 7.83 -0.02 -3.26
N ALA A 358 8.19 -0.39 -4.50
CA ALA A 358 7.25 -1.04 -5.41
C ALA A 358 6.57 -2.25 -4.77
N ARG A 359 5.29 -2.45 -5.09
CA ARG A 359 4.54 -3.63 -4.69
C ARG A 359 3.83 -4.23 -5.91
N PRO A 360 3.99 -5.54 -6.14
CA PRO A 360 3.21 -6.24 -7.15
C PRO A 360 1.74 -6.29 -6.73
N ALA A 361 0.82 -6.11 -7.68
CA ALA A 361 -0.60 -6.31 -7.44
C ALA A 361 -1.00 -7.79 -7.37
N GLY A 362 -0.13 -8.69 -7.83
CA GLY A 362 -0.31 -10.14 -7.87
C GLY A 362 0.93 -10.93 -7.43
N ASN A 363 0.97 -12.22 -7.79
CA ASN A 363 2.06 -13.15 -7.41
C ASN A 363 3.25 -13.09 -8.38
N GLU A 364 3.81 -11.90 -8.59
CA GLU A 364 4.87 -11.66 -9.57
C GLU A 364 6.08 -10.93 -8.97
N LEU A 365 7.30 -11.26 -9.42
CA LEU A 365 8.53 -10.61 -8.97
C LEU A 365 9.08 -9.55 -9.93
N TRP A 366 8.66 -9.53 -11.20
CA TRP A 366 9.34 -8.73 -12.21
C TRP A 366 9.40 -7.23 -11.85
N CYS A 367 8.34 -6.68 -11.24
CA CYS A 367 8.30 -5.30 -10.78
C CYS A 367 9.42 -4.99 -9.77
N LEU A 368 9.55 -5.87 -8.77
CA LEU A 368 10.52 -5.72 -7.68
C LEU A 368 11.96 -5.91 -8.19
N ILE A 369 12.17 -6.91 -9.05
CA ILE A 369 13.48 -7.19 -9.64
C ILE A 369 13.91 -6.04 -10.58
N LEU A 370 12.98 -5.49 -11.37
CA LEU A 370 13.28 -4.36 -12.25
C LEU A 370 13.62 -3.11 -11.44
N GLU A 371 12.82 -2.76 -10.43
CA GLU A 371 13.11 -1.63 -9.52
C GLU A 371 14.48 -1.81 -8.85
N LYS A 372 14.78 -3.01 -8.33
CA LYS A 372 16.08 -3.34 -7.74
C LYS A 372 17.23 -3.20 -8.73
N ALA A 373 17.05 -3.64 -9.98
CA ALA A 373 18.06 -3.49 -11.00
C ALA A 373 18.32 -2.03 -11.35
N PHE A 374 17.28 -1.19 -11.37
CA PHE A 374 17.42 0.26 -11.46
C PHE A 374 18.18 0.83 -10.25
N ALA A 375 17.86 0.39 -9.04
CA ALA A 375 18.59 0.79 -7.83
C ALA A 375 20.09 0.42 -7.95
N LYS A 376 20.42 -0.81 -8.35
CA LYS A 376 21.81 -1.23 -8.63
C LYS A 376 22.46 -0.37 -9.71
N PHE A 377 21.76 -0.14 -10.82
CA PHE A 377 22.24 0.68 -11.94
C PHE A 377 22.55 2.12 -11.54
N PHE A 378 21.77 2.69 -10.61
CA PHE A 378 21.95 4.03 -10.04
C PHE A 378 22.75 4.05 -8.72
N LYS A 379 23.28 2.90 -8.29
CA LYS A 379 24.11 2.72 -7.08
C LYS A 379 23.39 3.01 -5.76
N GLY A 380 22.09 2.71 -5.70
CA GLY A 380 21.31 2.62 -4.45
C GLY A 380 19.86 3.08 -4.61
N TYR A 381 18.97 2.56 -3.76
CA TYR A 381 17.55 2.94 -3.77
C TYR A 381 17.32 4.43 -3.49
N GLY A 382 18.03 5.00 -2.51
CA GLY A 382 17.96 6.43 -2.18
C GLY A 382 18.40 7.36 -3.32
N LYS A 383 19.11 6.84 -4.34
CA LYS A 383 19.47 7.61 -5.54
C LYS A 383 18.33 7.74 -6.54
N LEU A 384 17.31 6.88 -6.46
CA LEU A 384 16.13 6.93 -7.32
C LEU A 384 15.17 8.07 -6.95
N LYS A 385 15.35 8.73 -5.80
CA LYS A 385 14.48 9.83 -5.35
C LYS A 385 14.53 11.02 -6.32
N GLY A 386 13.38 11.47 -6.79
CA GLY A 386 13.24 12.73 -7.55
C GLY A 386 13.85 12.70 -8.96
N GLY A 387 13.82 11.56 -9.64
CA GLY A 387 14.31 11.43 -11.01
C GLY A 387 13.33 11.90 -12.10
N TYR A 388 13.61 11.53 -13.35
CA TYR A 388 12.91 12.04 -14.52
C TYR A 388 12.51 10.92 -15.50
N SER A 389 11.21 10.74 -15.74
CA SER A 389 10.65 9.64 -16.55
C SER A 389 11.24 9.49 -17.96
N PRO A 390 11.58 10.57 -18.71
CA PRO A 390 12.29 10.45 -19.98
C PRO A 390 13.63 9.70 -19.87
N TYR A 391 14.35 9.83 -18.76
CA TYR A 391 15.58 9.07 -18.55
C TYR A 391 15.31 7.59 -18.28
N ALA A 392 14.23 7.27 -17.57
CA ALA A 392 13.76 5.88 -17.46
C ALA A 392 13.40 5.33 -18.84
N PHE A 393 12.72 6.10 -19.70
CA PHE A 393 12.44 5.67 -21.07
C PHE A 393 13.71 5.41 -21.88
N GLN A 394 14.75 6.24 -21.76
CA GLN A 394 16.05 5.97 -22.38
C GLN A 394 16.62 4.63 -21.89
N CYS A 395 16.58 4.39 -20.57
CA CYS A 395 17.11 3.16 -19.96
C CYS A 395 16.32 1.91 -20.37
N LEU A 396 15.00 2.01 -20.50
CA LEU A 396 14.10 0.90 -20.84
C LEU A 396 14.04 0.60 -22.34
N SER A 397 14.30 1.59 -23.21
CA SER A 397 14.04 1.46 -24.65
C SER A 397 15.30 1.54 -25.52
N GLY A 398 16.38 2.10 -24.99
CA GLY A 398 17.58 2.43 -25.76
C GLY A 398 17.43 3.65 -26.67
N GLN A 399 16.27 4.31 -26.67
CA GLN A 399 16.04 5.50 -27.48
C GLN A 399 16.56 6.75 -26.78
N LEU A 400 17.61 7.37 -27.35
CA LEU A 400 18.29 8.52 -26.76
C LEU A 400 17.44 9.80 -26.84
N VAL A 401 16.76 10.03 -27.96
CA VAL A 401 15.94 11.23 -28.12
C VAL A 401 14.62 11.02 -27.38
N GLN A 402 14.27 11.95 -26.51
CA GLN A 402 13.00 11.91 -25.77
C GLN A 402 12.33 13.26 -25.94
N HIS A 403 11.06 13.27 -26.38
CA HIS A 403 10.33 14.51 -26.57
C HIS A 403 9.57 14.87 -25.29
N ILE A 404 9.77 16.09 -24.82
CA ILE A 404 9.11 16.63 -23.62
C ILE A 404 8.37 17.88 -24.05
N TRP A 405 7.05 17.81 -24.15
CA TRP A 405 6.22 18.97 -24.43
C TRP A 405 5.81 19.62 -23.11
N LYS A 406 6.14 20.90 -22.94
CA LYS A 406 5.75 21.69 -21.76
C LYS A 406 4.79 22.77 -22.19
N LYS A 407 3.68 22.88 -21.47
CA LYS A 407 2.69 23.93 -21.65
C LYS A 407 3.23 25.26 -21.13
N ARG A 408 3.01 26.33 -21.89
CA ARG A 408 3.21 27.73 -21.46
C ARG A 408 1.85 28.39 -21.38
N SER A 409 1.59 29.08 -20.26
CA SER A 409 0.32 29.78 -20.08
C SER A 409 0.24 31.00 -21.00
N ALA A 410 -0.99 31.40 -21.33
CA ALA A 410 -1.29 32.62 -22.08
C ALA A 410 -0.66 33.88 -21.44
N GLU A 411 -0.54 33.90 -20.12
CA GLU A 411 0.03 35.02 -19.34
C GLU A 411 1.56 35.10 -19.47
N GLN A 412 2.21 33.96 -19.70
CA GLN A 412 3.65 33.85 -19.93
C GLN A 412 4.05 34.19 -21.37
N GLU A 413 3.09 34.13 -22.31
CA GLU A 413 3.24 34.46 -23.73
C GLU A 413 2.60 35.82 -24.03
N LYS A 414 3.08 36.90 -23.38
CA LYS A 414 2.68 38.26 -23.76
C LYS A 414 3.25 38.61 -25.13
N GLY A 415 2.37 38.77 -26.12
CA GLY A 415 2.72 39.39 -27.38
C GLY A 415 3.21 40.83 -27.17
N ALA A 416 4.01 41.35 -28.11
CA ALA A 416 4.46 42.74 -28.08
C ALA A 416 3.30 43.78 -28.11
N ASP A 417 2.08 43.32 -28.38
CA ASP A 417 0.82 44.07 -28.45
C ASP A 417 -0.01 44.02 -27.15
N GLY A 418 0.45 43.32 -26.11
CA GLY A 418 -0.16 43.33 -24.78
C GLY A 418 -1.49 42.56 -24.65
N LYS A 419 -1.90 41.80 -25.66
CA LYS A 419 -3.07 40.91 -25.59
C LYS A 419 -2.67 39.55 -24.99
N GLU A 420 -3.56 38.96 -24.19
CA GLU A 420 -3.37 37.58 -23.71
C GLU A 420 -3.27 36.63 -24.92
N GLY A 421 -2.16 35.89 -25.00
CA GLY A 421 -1.92 34.93 -26.07
C GLY A 421 -2.76 33.66 -25.91
N VAL A 422 -2.71 32.77 -26.90
CA VAL A 422 -3.21 31.40 -26.72
C VAL A 422 -2.09 30.57 -26.11
N ALA A 423 -2.42 29.71 -25.13
CA ALA A 423 -1.47 28.77 -24.55
C ALA A 423 -0.77 27.96 -25.66
N CYS A 424 0.54 27.77 -25.53
CA CYS A 424 1.34 27.04 -26.50
C CYS A 424 2.11 25.91 -25.81
N TRP A 425 2.49 24.89 -26.59
CA TRP A 425 3.34 23.81 -26.12
C TRP A 425 4.69 23.91 -26.81
N ARG A 426 5.75 23.96 -26.01
CA ARG A 426 7.12 23.97 -26.54
C ARG A 426 7.76 22.62 -26.31
N ARG A 427 8.46 22.12 -27.32
CA ARG A 427 9.15 20.84 -27.23
C ARG A 427 10.56 21.04 -26.69
N PHE A 428 10.89 20.21 -25.70
CA PHE A 428 12.21 20.07 -25.12
C PHE A 428 12.72 18.66 -25.36
N GLU A 429 14.04 18.51 -25.30
CA GLU A 429 14.72 17.23 -25.34
C GLU A 429 15.60 17.07 -24.10
N VAL A 430 15.84 15.81 -23.72
CA VAL A 430 16.77 15.49 -22.63
C VAL A 430 18.19 15.95 -23.01
N HIS A 431 18.86 16.65 -22.11
CA HIS A 431 20.21 17.17 -22.37
C HIS A 431 21.24 16.05 -22.32
N LEU A 432 21.47 15.36 -23.43
CA LEU A 432 22.40 14.23 -23.52
C LEU A 432 23.83 14.54 -23.03
N PRO A 433 24.46 15.69 -23.35
CA PRO A 433 25.80 15.98 -22.80
C PRO A 433 25.85 15.99 -21.27
N PHE A 434 24.82 16.50 -20.60
CA PHE A 434 24.75 16.48 -19.13
C PHE A 434 24.71 15.05 -18.59
N ILE A 435 23.98 14.13 -19.24
CA ILE A 435 23.96 12.70 -18.89
C ILE A 435 25.34 12.06 -19.08
N LYS A 436 26.05 12.42 -20.15
CA LYS A 436 27.40 11.90 -20.43
C LYS A 436 28.42 12.37 -19.39
N GLU A 437 28.31 13.61 -18.92
CA GLU A 437 29.16 14.18 -17.87
C GLU A 437 28.78 13.67 -16.47
N ASN A 438 27.51 13.29 -16.26
CA ASN A 438 26.97 12.84 -14.98
C ASN A 438 26.33 11.45 -15.11
N PRO A 439 27.13 10.40 -15.42
CA PRO A 439 26.60 9.06 -15.57
C PRO A 439 25.94 8.59 -14.27
N ARG A 440 24.78 7.92 -14.39
CA ARG A 440 24.01 7.36 -13.25
C ARG A 440 23.52 8.43 -12.27
N PHE A 441 23.17 9.60 -12.79
CA PHE A 441 22.56 10.67 -12.01
C PHE A 441 21.19 11.05 -12.58
N CYS A 442 20.12 10.76 -11.84
CA CYS A 442 18.75 11.00 -12.30
C CYS A 442 18.05 12.21 -11.65
N GLN A 443 18.56 12.75 -10.53
CA GLN A 443 17.82 13.67 -9.64
C GLN A 443 17.65 15.11 -10.16
N ARG A 444 18.52 15.56 -11.07
CA ARG A 444 18.48 16.95 -11.61
C ARG A 444 18.89 16.97 -13.08
N LEU A 445 18.05 16.38 -13.93
CA LEU A 445 18.30 16.35 -15.37
C LEU A 445 17.92 17.68 -16.03
N LEU A 446 18.80 18.13 -16.92
CA LEU A 446 18.55 19.30 -17.76
C LEU A 446 17.77 18.89 -19.02
N SER A 447 16.90 19.78 -19.48
CA SER A 447 16.22 19.66 -20.76
C SER A 447 16.50 20.90 -21.60
N ALA A 448 16.81 20.73 -22.88
CA ALA A 448 17.04 21.83 -23.82
C ALA A 448 15.78 22.09 -24.66
N GLU A 449 15.40 23.35 -24.82
CA GLU A 449 14.28 23.74 -25.68
C GLU A 449 14.68 23.56 -27.16
N THR A 450 13.75 23.06 -27.96
CA THR A 450 13.91 22.90 -29.41
C THR A 450 13.11 23.97 -30.15
N ALA A 451 13.30 24.08 -31.46
CA ALA A 451 12.52 25.01 -32.29
C ALA A 451 11.05 24.59 -32.48
N GLU A 452 10.68 23.35 -32.12
CA GLU A 452 9.33 22.84 -32.33
C GLU A 452 8.34 23.36 -31.30
N THR A 453 7.21 23.88 -31.78
CA THR A 453 6.16 24.48 -30.97
C THR A 453 4.79 24.15 -31.56
N VAL A 454 3.81 23.92 -30.68
CA VAL A 454 2.39 23.83 -31.01
C VAL A 454 1.72 25.09 -30.45
N SER A 455 1.49 26.08 -31.31
CA SER A 455 0.90 27.39 -30.94
C SER A 455 -0.42 27.67 -31.66
N GLY A 456 -0.73 26.89 -32.70
CA GLY A 456 -1.87 27.14 -33.57
C GLY A 456 -1.87 28.49 -34.27
N GLY A 457 -0.72 29.18 -34.35
CA GLY A 457 -0.64 30.56 -34.85
C GLY A 457 -1.52 31.54 -34.07
N GLY A 458 -1.70 31.32 -32.75
CA GLY A 458 -2.56 32.14 -31.91
C GLY A 458 -4.05 31.80 -31.99
N LYS A 459 -4.43 30.69 -32.64
CA LYS A 459 -5.81 30.18 -32.66
C LYS A 459 -5.91 28.90 -31.85
N ARG A 460 -6.78 28.89 -30.83
CA ARG A 460 -6.94 27.74 -29.92
C ARG A 460 -7.32 26.45 -30.64
N GLU A 461 -8.27 26.50 -31.56
CA GLU A 461 -8.74 25.30 -32.27
C GLU A 461 -7.63 24.65 -33.11
N GLU A 462 -6.81 25.47 -33.75
CA GLU A 462 -5.66 25.03 -34.55
C GLU A 462 -4.53 24.49 -33.66
N MET A 463 -4.32 25.09 -32.48
CA MET A 463 -3.39 24.58 -31.47
C MET A 463 -3.81 23.19 -30.98
N LEU A 464 -5.09 23.02 -30.64
CA LEU A 464 -5.64 21.73 -30.24
C LEU A 464 -5.53 20.68 -31.36
N ARG A 465 -5.68 21.10 -32.63
CA ARG A 465 -5.53 20.21 -33.78
C ARG A 465 -4.09 19.72 -33.91
N GLN A 466 -3.13 20.64 -33.85
CA GLN A 466 -1.70 20.33 -33.87
C GLN A 466 -1.27 19.44 -32.69
N LEU A 467 -1.74 19.73 -31.48
CA LEU A 467 -1.46 18.91 -30.30
C LEU A 467 -2.00 17.49 -30.47
N HIS A 468 -3.24 17.37 -30.92
CA HIS A 468 -3.87 16.08 -31.20
C HIS A 468 -3.12 15.29 -32.27
N GLU A 469 -2.62 15.95 -33.32
CA GLU A 469 -1.83 15.31 -34.38
C GLU A 469 -0.49 14.77 -33.88
N VAL A 470 0.20 15.49 -32.98
CA VAL A 470 1.41 14.99 -32.32
C VAL A 470 1.12 13.70 -31.55
N LEU A 471 0.04 13.68 -30.77
CA LEU A 471 -0.36 12.50 -29.99
C LEU A 471 -0.81 11.35 -30.90
N LEU A 472 -1.63 11.64 -31.91
CA LEU A 472 -2.17 10.65 -32.84
C LEU A 472 -1.09 10.01 -33.70
N SER A 473 -0.13 10.79 -34.18
CA SER A 473 1.02 10.27 -34.94
C SER A 473 1.93 9.40 -34.07
N SER A 474 2.07 9.74 -32.79
CA SER A 474 2.86 8.97 -31.82
C SER A 474 2.18 7.63 -31.47
N ASP A 475 0.86 7.64 -31.22
CA ASP A 475 0.06 6.42 -31.00
C ASP A 475 0.13 5.46 -32.20
N LYS A 476 -0.05 5.99 -33.43
CA LYS A 476 0.08 5.19 -34.66
C LYS A 476 1.44 4.51 -34.82
N GLN A 477 2.50 5.11 -34.30
CA GLN A 477 3.86 4.56 -34.32
C GLN A 477 4.14 3.64 -33.12
N SER A 478 3.16 3.43 -32.23
CA SER A 478 3.29 2.65 -31.00
C SER A 478 4.41 3.16 -30.09
N PHE A 479 4.50 4.49 -29.99
CA PHE A 479 5.39 5.16 -29.04
C PHE A 479 4.78 5.11 -27.64
N VAL A 480 5.62 4.99 -26.61
CA VAL A 480 5.17 5.16 -25.23
C VAL A 480 5.03 6.65 -24.94
N MET A 481 3.95 7.01 -24.26
CA MET A 481 3.59 8.38 -23.94
C MET A 481 3.10 8.49 -22.50
N SER A 482 3.46 9.57 -21.82
CA SER A 482 2.97 9.90 -20.49
C SER A 482 2.65 11.38 -20.36
N ALA A 483 1.78 11.73 -19.41
CA ALA A 483 1.37 13.09 -19.12
C ALA A 483 1.31 13.35 -17.62
N PHE A 484 1.52 14.61 -17.23
CA PHE A 484 1.57 15.03 -15.82
C PHE A 484 0.83 16.35 -15.61
N ILE A 485 0.24 16.47 -14.43
CA ILE A 485 -0.41 17.69 -13.93
C ILE A 485 0.52 18.34 -12.91
N LEU A 486 0.90 19.60 -13.13
CA LEU A 486 1.76 20.34 -12.21
C LEU A 486 0.96 20.91 -11.03
N SER A 487 1.50 20.81 -9.83
CA SER A 487 0.91 21.39 -8.61
C SER A 487 1.98 21.61 -7.54
N ASP A 488 1.67 22.43 -6.55
CA ASP A 488 2.44 22.56 -5.31
C ASP A 488 2.16 21.40 -4.34
N ARG A 489 1.08 20.66 -4.55
CA ARG A 489 0.70 19.49 -3.75
C ARG A 489 1.17 18.20 -4.42
N ILE A 490 2.00 17.45 -3.70
CA ILE A 490 2.40 16.10 -4.10
C ILE A 490 1.19 15.17 -3.96
N GLU A 491 0.82 14.49 -5.04
CA GLU A 491 -0.23 13.47 -5.07
C GLU A 491 -1.62 13.97 -4.62
N GLY A 492 -1.90 15.25 -4.84
CA GLY A 492 -3.18 15.88 -4.48
C GLY A 492 -4.33 15.38 -5.35
N VAL A 493 -5.37 14.82 -4.74
CA VAL A 493 -6.58 14.39 -5.46
C VAL A 493 -7.47 15.61 -5.75
N ARG A 494 -7.80 15.81 -7.02
CA ARG A 494 -8.65 16.89 -7.53
C ARG A 494 -10.13 16.51 -7.44
N GLN A 495 -11.00 17.52 -7.50
CA GLN A 495 -12.45 17.31 -7.50
C GLN A 495 -12.96 16.54 -8.73
N ASP A 496 -12.22 16.59 -9.83
CA ASP A 496 -12.50 15.87 -11.07
C ASP A 496 -11.99 14.41 -11.08
N GLY A 497 -11.42 13.96 -9.96
CA GLY A 497 -10.90 12.60 -9.74
C GLY A 497 -9.45 12.37 -10.16
N LEU A 498 -8.82 13.35 -10.83
CA LEU A 498 -7.40 13.26 -11.21
C LEU A 498 -6.48 13.56 -10.03
N VAL A 499 -5.21 13.22 -10.17
CA VAL A 499 -4.16 13.33 -9.16
C VAL A 499 -3.06 14.24 -9.70
N GLU A 500 -2.69 15.23 -8.91
CA GLU A 500 -1.63 16.18 -9.23
C GLU A 500 -0.25 15.63 -8.85
N MET A 501 0.81 16.15 -9.49
CA MET A 501 2.19 15.65 -9.31
C MET A 501 2.30 14.14 -9.53
N HIS A 502 1.44 13.61 -10.42
CA HIS A 502 1.33 12.19 -10.72
C HIS A 502 1.38 11.94 -12.23
N ALA A 503 1.92 10.80 -12.61
CA ALA A 503 2.06 10.42 -14.01
C ALA A 503 0.85 9.62 -14.48
N TYR A 504 0.36 9.97 -15.67
CA TYR A 504 -0.63 9.21 -16.41
C TYR A 504 0.00 8.65 -17.67
N THR A 505 -0.32 7.41 -18.03
CA THR A 505 0.10 6.86 -19.33
C THR A 505 -0.93 7.24 -20.38
N ILE A 506 -0.53 7.80 -21.52
CA ILE A 506 -1.42 8.01 -22.67
C ILE A 506 -1.40 6.73 -23.50
N LEU A 507 -2.57 6.11 -23.66
CA LEU A 507 -2.70 4.77 -24.27
C LEU A 507 -3.11 4.82 -25.74
N ARG A 508 -4.13 5.62 -26.05
CA ARG A 508 -4.78 5.65 -27.37
C ARG A 508 -5.25 7.05 -27.67
N VAL A 509 -5.27 7.40 -28.95
CA VAL A 509 -5.72 8.70 -29.42
C VAL A 509 -6.72 8.47 -30.54
N TYR A 510 -7.92 9.05 -30.38
CA TYR A 510 -9.02 8.88 -31.31
C TYR A 510 -9.29 10.17 -32.09
N SER A 511 -9.51 10.02 -33.39
CA SER A 511 -9.99 11.06 -34.30
C SER A 511 -11.21 10.55 -35.06
N GLY A 512 -12.34 11.24 -34.97
CA GLY A 512 -13.54 10.90 -35.75
C GLY A 512 -14.48 12.08 -35.91
N GLY A 513 -14.70 12.54 -37.15
CA GLY A 513 -15.44 13.78 -37.41
C GLY A 513 -14.75 14.96 -36.74
N SER A 514 -15.51 15.76 -35.98
CA SER A 514 -14.97 16.84 -35.12
C SER A 514 -14.48 16.35 -33.75
N LEU A 515 -14.73 15.10 -33.39
CA LEU A 515 -14.42 14.56 -32.07
C LEU A 515 -12.97 14.08 -31.99
N ARG A 516 -12.25 14.59 -30.98
CA ARG A 516 -10.84 14.30 -30.68
C ARG A 516 -10.74 13.86 -29.22
N LEU A 517 -10.41 12.60 -28.99
CA LEU A 517 -10.30 12.03 -27.65
C LEU A 517 -8.90 11.47 -27.38
N VAL A 518 -8.51 11.48 -26.11
CA VAL A 518 -7.28 10.88 -25.60
C VAL A 518 -7.66 9.91 -24.49
N GLN A 519 -7.14 8.68 -24.57
CA GLN A 519 -7.27 7.68 -23.51
C GLN A 519 -6.05 7.73 -22.61
N LEU A 520 -6.26 7.82 -21.31
CA LEU A 520 -5.20 7.77 -20.31
C LEU A 520 -5.43 6.65 -19.31
N ARG A 521 -4.36 6.25 -18.63
CA ARG A 521 -4.38 5.34 -17.49
C ARG A 521 -3.73 5.97 -16.27
N ASN A 522 -4.40 5.86 -15.13
CA ASN A 522 -3.78 6.06 -13.83
C ASN A 522 -3.07 4.76 -13.41
N PRO A 523 -1.74 4.75 -13.19
CA PRO A 523 -0.99 3.55 -12.80
C PRO A 523 -1.36 3.01 -11.41
N TRP A 524 -1.97 3.80 -10.52
CA TRP A 524 -2.42 3.33 -9.20
C TRP A 524 -3.75 2.55 -9.25
N GLY A 525 -3.90 1.64 -10.22
CA GLY A 525 -5.14 0.95 -10.55
C GLY A 525 -5.88 0.22 -9.40
N ARG A 526 -7.13 -0.15 -9.68
CA ARG A 526 -8.12 -0.85 -8.81
C ARG A 526 -8.39 -0.24 -7.43
N GLY A 527 -8.31 1.08 -7.30
CA GLY A 527 -8.99 1.84 -6.25
C GLY A 527 -10.05 2.75 -6.88
N ALA A 528 -11.33 2.36 -6.80
CA ALA A 528 -12.47 2.86 -7.59
C ALA A 528 -12.84 4.37 -7.49
N THR A 529 -11.91 5.27 -7.15
CA THR A 529 -12.19 6.68 -6.85
C THR A 529 -11.26 7.68 -7.55
N ARG A 530 -10.26 7.26 -8.33
CA ARG A 530 -9.20 8.16 -8.89
C ARG A 530 -9.10 8.17 -10.43
N GLU A 531 -10.24 8.03 -11.10
CA GLU A 531 -10.39 8.21 -12.56
C GLU A 531 -11.08 9.54 -12.85
N TRP A 532 -10.87 10.05 -14.07
CA TRP A 532 -11.55 11.24 -14.59
C TRP A 532 -13.07 11.14 -14.46
N GLN A 533 -13.72 12.21 -13.97
CA GLN A 533 -15.17 12.26 -13.75
C GLN A 533 -15.93 13.20 -14.71
N GLY A 534 -15.24 13.82 -15.67
CA GLY A 534 -15.86 14.75 -16.62
C GLY A 534 -16.39 14.09 -17.91
N LEU A 535 -16.36 14.85 -19.02
CA LEU A 535 -16.85 14.37 -20.32
C LEU A 535 -16.06 13.13 -20.79
N PHE A 536 -16.79 12.14 -21.31
CA PHE A 536 -16.24 10.83 -21.71
C PHE A 536 -15.59 10.01 -20.57
N SER A 537 -15.80 10.38 -19.30
CA SER A 537 -15.58 9.46 -18.19
C SER A 537 -16.46 8.21 -18.30
N ASP A 538 -16.13 7.17 -17.56
CA ASP A 538 -16.80 5.86 -17.62
C ASP A 538 -18.29 5.90 -17.28
N LYS A 539 -18.71 6.91 -16.51
CA LYS A 539 -20.11 7.15 -16.14
C LYS A 539 -20.75 8.30 -16.93
N SER A 540 -20.01 8.90 -17.88
CA SER A 540 -20.48 10.07 -18.59
C SER A 540 -21.67 9.73 -19.49
N PRO A 541 -22.76 10.52 -19.47
CA PRO A 541 -23.84 10.37 -20.44
C PRO A 541 -23.42 10.82 -21.85
N GLU A 542 -22.24 11.44 -22.00
CA GLU A 542 -21.75 11.90 -23.30
C GLU A 542 -21.58 10.75 -24.30
N TRP A 543 -21.26 9.55 -23.82
CA TRP A 543 -21.19 8.35 -24.65
C TRP A 543 -22.50 8.05 -25.39
N ASP A 544 -23.65 8.33 -24.77
CA ASP A 544 -24.98 8.05 -25.36
C ASP A 544 -25.33 8.99 -26.53
N LYS A 545 -24.60 10.10 -26.68
CA LYS A 545 -24.77 11.02 -27.80
C LYS A 545 -24.02 10.58 -29.07
N HIS A 546 -23.16 9.56 -28.96
CA HIS A 546 -22.33 9.05 -30.05
C HIS A 546 -22.57 7.55 -30.25
N GLU A 547 -23.56 7.22 -31.07
CA GLU A 547 -23.97 5.83 -31.33
C GLU A 547 -22.79 4.94 -31.75
N GLY A 548 -22.61 3.82 -31.04
CA GLY A 548 -21.56 2.82 -31.30
C GLY A 548 -20.13 3.23 -30.90
N LEU A 549 -19.92 4.45 -30.36
CA LEU A 549 -18.58 4.92 -30.02
C LEU A 549 -18.00 4.19 -28.80
N TRP A 550 -18.84 3.83 -27.82
CA TRP A 550 -18.41 3.06 -26.65
C TRP A 550 -17.84 1.71 -27.09
N GLU A 551 -18.59 0.94 -27.87
CA GLU A 551 -18.19 -0.39 -28.36
C GLU A 551 -16.93 -0.32 -29.25
N LYS A 552 -16.71 0.82 -29.92
CA LYS A 552 -15.52 1.05 -30.73
C LYS A 552 -14.26 1.33 -29.90
N LEU A 553 -14.40 2.00 -28.76
CA LEU A 553 -13.26 2.56 -28.00
C LEU A 553 -13.01 1.91 -26.64
N LYS A 554 -14.01 1.27 -26.04
CA LYS A 554 -13.94 0.62 -24.73
C LYS A 554 -13.99 -0.90 -24.92
N ASP A 555 -13.02 -1.59 -24.35
CA ASP A 555 -12.97 -3.05 -24.34
C ASP A 555 -13.96 -3.65 -23.32
N ALA A 556 -14.39 -2.87 -22.32
CA ALA A 556 -15.29 -3.29 -21.26
C ALA A 556 -16.77 -2.94 -21.57
N PRO A 557 -17.74 -3.79 -21.20
CA PRO A 557 -19.16 -3.45 -21.30
C PRO A 557 -19.51 -2.22 -20.44
N LYS A 558 -20.41 -1.37 -20.96
CA LYS A 558 -20.87 -0.17 -20.28
C LYS A 558 -21.49 -0.49 -18.92
N GLY A 559 -21.10 0.25 -17.88
CA GLY A 559 -21.57 0.05 -16.50
C GLY A 559 -20.99 -1.16 -15.77
N SER A 560 -20.07 -1.92 -16.37
CA SER A 560 -19.42 -3.06 -15.71
C SER A 560 -18.36 -2.63 -14.69
N GLN A 561 -18.13 -3.46 -13.66
CA GLN A 561 -17.01 -3.23 -12.74
C GLN A 561 -15.64 -3.33 -13.44
N LYS A 562 -15.55 -4.03 -14.57
CA LYS A 562 -14.35 -4.11 -15.42
C LYS A 562 -13.97 -2.78 -16.07
N ALA A 563 -14.89 -1.81 -16.09
CA ALA A 563 -14.60 -0.46 -16.57
C ALA A 563 -13.74 0.35 -15.56
N LYS A 564 -13.67 -0.07 -14.29
CA LYS A 564 -12.83 0.56 -13.26
C LYS A 564 -11.40 0.02 -13.29
N ASP A 565 -10.76 0.10 -14.44
CA ASP A 565 -9.40 -0.41 -14.69
C ASP A 565 -8.33 0.69 -14.70
N GLY A 566 -8.67 1.88 -14.19
CA GLY A 566 -7.80 3.05 -14.21
C GLY A 566 -7.75 3.75 -15.56
N LYS A 567 -8.41 3.23 -16.61
CA LYS A 567 -8.40 3.80 -17.96
C LYS A 567 -9.65 4.62 -18.26
N PHE A 568 -9.44 5.87 -18.62
CA PHE A 568 -10.53 6.78 -18.97
C PHE A 568 -10.24 7.50 -20.28
N TRP A 569 -11.30 7.92 -20.96
CA TRP A 569 -11.21 8.81 -22.11
C TRP A 569 -11.56 10.24 -21.69
N MET A 570 -10.96 11.21 -22.35
CA MET A 570 -11.33 12.62 -22.22
C MET A 570 -11.16 13.34 -23.56
N THR A 571 -11.77 14.52 -23.67
CA THR A 571 -11.62 15.37 -24.86
C THR A 571 -10.20 15.96 -24.91
N ILE A 572 -9.70 16.26 -26.12
CA ILE A 572 -8.43 16.99 -26.25
C ILE A 572 -8.49 18.37 -25.58
N ASP A 573 -9.67 18.99 -25.54
CA ASP A 573 -9.91 20.25 -24.85
C ASP A 573 -9.71 20.14 -23.33
N ASP A 574 -10.29 19.12 -22.70
CA ASP A 574 -10.11 18.88 -21.27
C ASP A 574 -8.66 18.47 -20.97
N PHE A 575 -8.07 17.62 -21.82
CA PHE A 575 -6.68 17.22 -21.70
C PHE A 575 -5.74 18.43 -21.75
N GLU A 576 -5.87 19.28 -22.76
CA GLU A 576 -5.05 20.49 -22.88
C GLU A 576 -5.27 21.43 -21.69
N ARG A 577 -6.51 21.60 -21.23
CA ARG A 577 -6.81 22.48 -20.09
C ARG A 577 -6.16 22.00 -18.78
N ILE A 578 -6.04 20.69 -18.59
CA ILE A 578 -5.68 20.09 -17.29
C ILE A 578 -4.21 19.67 -17.21
N PHE A 579 -3.65 19.11 -18.28
CA PHE A 579 -2.29 18.58 -18.27
C PHE A 579 -1.27 19.64 -18.71
N ASP A 580 -0.09 19.60 -18.10
CA ASP A 580 0.95 20.62 -18.30
C ASP A 580 2.19 20.07 -19.02
N ASN A 581 2.41 18.77 -18.94
CA ASN A 581 3.59 18.13 -19.51
C ASN A 581 3.19 16.83 -20.22
N ILE A 582 3.82 16.59 -21.37
CA ILE A 582 3.70 15.35 -22.12
C ILE A 582 5.11 14.86 -22.41
N GLN A 583 5.35 13.57 -22.21
CA GLN A 583 6.62 12.94 -22.51
C GLN A 583 6.36 11.82 -23.51
N ILE A 584 7.17 11.76 -24.56
CA ILE A 584 7.03 10.79 -25.64
C ILE A 584 8.41 10.19 -25.89
N SER A 585 8.51 8.87 -25.80
CA SER A 585 9.69 8.15 -26.28
C SER A 585 9.42 7.70 -27.71
N PRO A 586 10.09 8.28 -28.72
CA PRO A 586 9.91 7.97 -30.13
C PRO A 586 10.57 6.64 -30.50
N MET A 587 10.14 5.56 -29.84
CA MET A 587 10.56 4.19 -30.06
C MET A 587 9.31 3.36 -30.29
N ASN A 588 9.26 2.63 -31.40
CA ASN A 588 8.17 1.71 -31.65
C ASN A 588 8.31 0.50 -30.72
N MET A 589 7.47 0.47 -29.70
CA MET A 589 7.52 -0.56 -28.65
C MET A 589 6.99 -1.92 -29.09
N LYS A 590 6.31 -1.99 -30.25
CA LYS A 590 5.84 -3.24 -30.86
C LYS A 590 6.86 -3.84 -31.82
N SER A 591 7.62 -3.02 -32.55
CA SER A 591 8.61 -3.46 -33.53
C SER A 591 9.96 -3.76 -32.88
N GLY A 592 10.02 -4.77 -32.02
CA GLY A 592 11.30 -5.37 -31.66
C GLY A 592 11.65 -6.55 -32.57
N GLN A 593 11.61 -6.33 -33.88
CA GLN A 593 12.26 -7.17 -34.88
C GLN A 593 13.40 -6.34 -35.48
N SER A 594 14.61 -6.89 -35.48
CA SER A 594 15.87 -6.29 -35.97
C SER A 594 16.62 -5.44 -34.96
N VAL A 595 17.50 -6.13 -34.23
CA VAL A 595 18.77 -5.55 -33.79
C VAL A 595 19.47 -5.02 -35.04
N VAL A 596 19.65 -3.71 -35.14
CA VAL A 596 20.53 -3.12 -36.15
C VAL A 596 21.94 -3.61 -35.82
N LYS A 597 22.43 -4.60 -36.56
CA LYS A 597 23.86 -4.91 -36.61
C LYS A 597 24.56 -3.73 -37.31
N PRO A 598 25.62 -3.17 -36.75
CA PRO A 598 26.42 -2.19 -37.46
C PRO A 598 27.19 -2.89 -38.58
N GLY A 599 26.93 -2.51 -39.83
CA GLY A 599 27.78 -2.83 -40.99
C GLY A 599 27.27 -3.96 -41.88
N GLY A 600 26.77 -3.59 -43.07
CA GLY A 600 26.48 -4.52 -44.16
C GLY A 600 25.67 -3.87 -45.26
N THR A 601 26.33 -3.55 -46.38
CA THR A 601 25.81 -2.85 -47.57
C THR A 601 24.57 -3.49 -48.21
N LYS A 602 23.64 -2.62 -48.62
CA LYS A 602 22.62 -2.68 -49.70
C LYS A 602 22.10 -4.06 -50.17
N GLY A 603 20.77 -4.21 -50.11
CA GLY A 603 20.02 -5.14 -50.95
C GLY A 603 18.51 -5.01 -50.74
N SER A 604 17.80 -4.53 -51.76
CA SER A 604 16.33 -4.40 -51.85
C SER A 604 15.59 -5.73 -51.71
N GLY A 605 14.43 -5.74 -51.07
CA GLY A 605 13.52 -6.89 -51.10
C GLY A 605 12.26 -6.69 -50.28
N CYS A 606 11.20 -6.23 -50.95
CA CYS A 606 9.82 -6.20 -50.46
C CYS A 606 9.33 -7.61 -50.12
N CYS A 607 8.70 -7.82 -48.95
CA CYS A 607 7.82 -8.97 -48.71
C CYS A 607 6.78 -8.64 -47.62
N VAL A 608 5.55 -8.43 -48.08
CA VAL A 608 4.28 -8.56 -47.35
C VAL A 608 4.01 -10.04 -47.12
N VAL A 609 3.63 -10.49 -45.91
CA VAL A 609 2.67 -11.61 -45.73
C VAL A 609 1.94 -11.50 -44.37
N GLN A 610 0.60 -11.44 -44.51
CA GLN A 610 -0.56 -11.85 -43.67
C GLN A 610 -0.44 -11.97 -42.15
#